data_AF-A0A2D4JEG4-F1
#
_entry.id   AF-A0A2D4JEG4-F1
#
_cell.length_a   1.000
_cell.length_b   1.000
_cell.length_c   1.000
_cell.angle_alpha   90.00
_cell.angle_beta   90.00
_cell.angle_gamma   90.00
#
_symmetry.space_group_name_H-M   'P 1'
#
loop_
_entity.id
_entity.type
_entity.pdbx_description
1 polymer ?
#
loop_
_entity_poly.entity_id
_entity_poly.type
_entity_poly.pdbx_seq_one_letter_code
_entity_poly.pdbx_strand_id
1 'polypeptide(L)'
;VEAMQNYGLCNTLSIYLKGLEQQNEESSIELQEIRYQAAWRNMQWDQISSVKDEVEQRGYHESLYDALQCLRDRDFSTFYGRLKCARIKEVEELLKGSLESVYSLLPTLCRLQTIGELEYVGQLFSRSETNSQLHNLHLKWQKQSQLLQDSDFAFQEPIMALRTVILKLLLEKENENAQRECIKNILTEHLVELSRLARMANNSQLPERAIYEVKQYSLTRHGVSEWKLEEAQVFWAKKEESLALNIL
;
A
#
# COMPACT_ATOMS: atom_id res chain seq x y z
N VAL A 1 13.62 -7.08 8.27
CA VAL A 1 12.24 -6.53 8.33
C VAL A 1 11.59 -6.57 6.96
N GLU A 2 12.18 -5.95 5.94
CA GLU A 2 11.66 -5.90 4.56
C GLU A 2 11.31 -7.29 3.98
N ALA A 3 12.21 -8.28 4.11
CA ALA A 3 11.90 -9.65 3.67
C ALA A 3 10.65 -10.25 4.35
N MET A 4 10.45 -9.99 5.65
CA MET A 4 9.25 -10.47 6.36
C MET A 4 7.98 -9.70 5.93
N GLN A 5 8.11 -8.41 5.60
CA GLN A 5 7.02 -7.62 5.02
C GLN A 5 6.62 -8.17 3.64
N ASN A 6 7.60 -8.46 2.78
CA ASN A 6 7.36 -8.99 1.43
C ASN A 6 6.71 -10.38 1.46
N TYR A 7 7.12 -11.26 2.39
CA TYR A 7 6.45 -12.55 2.60
C TYR A 7 5.05 -12.44 3.23
N GLY A 8 4.63 -11.27 3.72
CA GLY A 8 3.36 -11.14 4.45
C GLY A 8 3.38 -11.85 5.81
N LEU A 9 4.56 -12.02 6.42
CA LEU A 9 4.71 -12.60 7.77
C LEU A 9 4.39 -11.57 8.85
N CYS A 10 3.21 -10.96 8.79
CA CYS A 10 2.80 -9.81 9.59
C CYS A 10 2.90 -10.09 11.11
N ASN A 11 2.50 -11.29 11.53
CA ASN A 11 2.52 -11.68 12.94
C ASN A 11 3.95 -11.89 13.45
N THR A 12 4.79 -12.59 12.68
CA THR A 12 6.21 -12.78 13.00
C THR A 12 6.94 -11.45 13.05
N LEU A 13 6.66 -10.57 12.08
CA LEU A 13 7.23 -9.24 12.02
C LEU A 13 6.82 -8.39 13.23
N SER A 14 5.54 -8.41 13.60
CA SER A 14 5.04 -7.69 14.78
C SER A 14 5.71 -8.17 16.08
N ILE A 15 5.81 -9.49 16.27
CA ILE A 15 6.49 -10.08 17.44
C ILE A 15 7.97 -9.68 17.46
N TYR A 16 8.65 -9.76 16.30
CA TYR A 16 10.06 -9.39 16.17
C TYR A 16 10.29 -7.91 16.50
N LEU A 17 9.49 -7.00 15.93
CA LEU A 17 9.59 -5.56 16.17
C LEU A 17 9.32 -5.22 17.65
N LYS A 18 8.32 -5.86 18.26
CA LYS A 18 8.03 -5.69 19.70
C LYS A 18 9.18 -6.18 20.58
N GLY A 19 9.84 -7.27 20.20
CA GLY A 19 11.01 -7.79 20.91
C GLY A 19 12.20 -6.83 20.85
N LEU A 20 12.43 -6.17 19.71
CA LEU A 20 13.49 -5.18 19.55
C LEU A 20 13.29 -3.95 20.44
N GLU A 21 12.06 -3.49 20.63
CA GLU A 21 11.74 -2.37 21.52
C GLU A 21 12.01 -2.69 22.99
N GLN A 22 11.75 -3.93 23.40
CA GLN A 22 12.01 -4.35 24.79
C GLN A 22 13.51 -4.45 25.10
N GLN A 23 14.35 -4.60 24.07
CA GLN A 23 15.80 -4.70 24.20
C GLN A 23 16.52 -3.34 24.09
N ASN A 24 15.87 -2.33 23.51
CA ASN A 24 16.41 -0.98 23.37
C ASN A 24 15.55 0.01 24.16
N GLU A 25 16.04 0.45 25.34
CA GLU A 25 15.34 1.44 26.19
C GLU A 25 15.11 2.79 25.48
N GLU A 26 15.93 3.13 24.49
CA GLU A 26 15.68 4.19 23.51
C GLU A 26 15.25 3.54 22.19
N SER A 27 13.94 3.32 22.00
CA SER A 27 13.40 2.97 20.68
C SER A 27 13.79 4.07 19.68
N SER A 28 14.75 3.76 18.80
CA SER A 28 15.16 4.69 17.74
C SER A 28 13.97 5.12 16.89
N ILE A 29 13.96 6.38 16.44
CA ILE A 29 12.94 6.93 15.53
C ILE A 29 12.80 6.06 14.27
N GLU A 30 13.91 5.48 13.80
CA GLU A 30 13.95 4.56 12.66
C GLU A 30 13.14 3.27 12.92
N LEU A 31 13.29 2.66 14.11
CA LEU A 31 12.53 1.47 14.48
C LEU A 31 11.03 1.79 14.58
N GLN A 32 10.68 2.96 15.13
CA GLN A 32 9.29 3.43 15.19
C GLN A 32 8.69 3.59 13.78
N GLU A 33 9.41 4.21 12.85
CA GLU A 33 8.95 4.37 11.46
C GLU A 33 8.77 3.03 10.75
N ILE A 34 9.67 2.07 10.96
CA ILE A 34 9.54 0.71 10.42
C ILE A 34 8.29 0.01 10.98
N ARG A 35 7.96 0.21 12.27
CA ARG A 35 6.75 -0.33 12.89
C ARG A 35 5.49 0.24 12.27
N TYR A 36 5.39 1.56 12.15
CA TYR A 36 4.25 2.17 11.49
C TYR A 36 4.11 1.72 10.04
N GLN A 37 5.24 1.60 9.33
CA GLN A 37 5.26 1.09 7.97
C GLN A 37 4.68 -0.32 7.88
N ALA A 38 5.16 -1.23 8.74
CA ALA A 38 4.64 -2.59 8.81
C ALA A 38 3.15 -2.61 9.17
N ALA A 39 2.72 -1.76 10.11
CA ALA A 39 1.35 -1.75 10.61
C ALA A 39 0.35 -1.31 9.55
N TRP A 40 0.57 -0.18 8.86
CA TRP A 40 -0.37 0.28 7.84
C TRP A 40 -0.41 -0.66 6.64
N ARG A 41 0.74 -1.21 6.21
CA ARG A 41 0.81 -2.17 5.09
C ARG A 41 0.03 -3.46 5.36
N ASN A 42 -0.06 -3.85 6.63
CA ASN A 42 -0.72 -5.07 7.06
C ASN A 42 -2.08 -4.81 7.72
N MET A 43 -2.59 -3.58 7.65
CA MET A 43 -3.87 -3.17 8.24
C MET A 43 -3.98 -3.52 9.75
N GLN A 44 -2.87 -3.41 10.48
CA GLN A 44 -2.80 -3.70 11.91
C GLN A 44 -2.99 -2.41 12.72
N TRP A 45 -4.24 -2.10 13.05
CA TRP A 45 -4.60 -0.79 13.64
C TRP A 45 -4.55 -0.73 15.18
N ASP A 46 -4.52 -1.88 15.84
CA ASP A 46 -4.64 -1.98 17.31
C ASP A 46 -3.29 -2.20 18.02
N GLN A 47 -2.20 -2.32 17.26
CA GLN A 47 -0.91 -2.77 17.79
C GLN A 47 0.04 -1.65 18.22
N ILE A 48 -0.29 -0.40 17.89
CA ILE A 48 0.56 0.76 18.17
C ILE A 48 -0.22 1.73 19.06
N SER A 49 0.22 1.88 20.31
CA SER A 49 -0.21 2.99 21.16
C SER A 49 0.50 4.26 20.69
N SER A 50 -0.23 5.32 20.36
CA SER A 50 0.36 6.64 20.14
C SER A 50 1.07 7.08 21.41
N VAL A 51 2.41 7.10 21.40
CA VAL A 51 3.18 7.41 22.61
C VAL A 51 3.36 8.92 22.82
N LYS A 52 3.21 9.78 21.80
CA LYS A 52 3.41 11.24 21.96
C LYS A 52 2.55 12.07 21.01
N ASP A 53 1.80 13.03 21.56
CA ASP A 53 1.00 14.00 20.80
C ASP A 53 1.82 15.20 20.28
N GLU A 54 3.14 15.19 20.42
CA GLU A 54 4.01 16.24 19.89
C GLU A 54 4.10 16.13 18.37
N VAL A 55 3.32 16.97 17.67
CA VAL A 55 3.23 17.04 16.20
C VAL A 55 4.61 17.20 15.54
N GLU A 56 5.57 17.83 16.21
CA GLU A 56 6.92 18.09 15.70
C GLU A 56 7.75 16.81 15.51
N GLN A 57 7.56 15.78 16.33
CA GLN A 57 8.38 14.54 16.29
C GLN A 57 7.81 13.42 15.41
N ARG A 58 6.59 13.57 14.86
CA ARG A 58 5.96 12.50 14.06
C ARG A 58 6.71 12.20 12.77
N GLY A 59 6.97 10.92 12.53
CA GLY A 59 7.57 10.45 11.28
C GLY A 59 6.57 10.38 10.12
N TYR A 60 7.06 10.00 8.95
CA TYR A 60 6.27 9.89 7.73
C TYR A 60 5.27 8.74 7.80
N HIS A 61 5.74 7.55 8.15
CA HIS A 61 4.92 6.36 8.22
C HIS A 61 3.94 6.42 9.38
N GLU A 62 4.31 7.04 10.50
CA GLU A 62 3.38 7.40 11.57
C GLU A 62 2.24 8.28 11.05
N SER A 63 2.56 9.38 10.37
CA SER A 63 1.54 10.28 9.83
C SER A 63 0.64 9.62 8.78
N LEU A 64 1.21 8.73 7.95
CA LEU A 64 0.46 7.98 6.94
C LEU A 64 -0.47 6.94 7.59
N TYR A 65 0.00 6.25 8.63
CA TYR A 65 -0.79 5.31 9.41
C TYR A 65 -1.99 6.01 10.06
N ASP A 66 -1.77 7.14 10.73
CA ASP A 66 -2.82 7.94 11.35
C ASP A 66 -3.85 8.43 10.31
N ALA A 67 -3.38 8.90 9.15
CA ALA A 67 -4.27 9.33 8.07
C ALA A 67 -5.12 8.17 7.53
N LEU A 68 -4.56 6.97 7.38
CA LEU A 68 -5.31 5.79 6.97
C LEU A 68 -6.35 5.36 8.03
N GLN A 69 -6.03 5.48 9.33
CA GLN A 69 -7.00 5.28 10.40
C GLN A 69 -8.14 6.31 10.33
N CYS A 70 -7.83 7.61 10.18
CA CYS A 70 -8.85 8.64 10.02
C CYS A 70 -9.74 8.38 8.78
N LEU A 71 -9.17 7.91 7.67
CA LEU A 71 -9.94 7.50 6.49
C LEU A 71 -10.89 6.34 6.80
N ARG A 72 -10.38 5.30 7.48
CA ARG A 72 -11.17 4.13 7.90
C ARG A 72 -12.34 4.52 8.81
N ASP A 73 -12.08 5.45 9.74
CA ASP A 73 -13.03 5.88 10.77
C ASP A 73 -13.92 7.04 10.30
N ARG A 74 -13.76 7.47 9.04
CA ARG A 74 -14.47 8.59 8.39
C ARG A 74 -14.31 9.94 9.11
N ASP A 75 -13.23 10.13 9.87
CA ASP A 75 -12.85 11.40 10.48
C ASP A 75 -12.06 12.27 9.50
N PHE A 76 -12.77 12.85 8.53
CA PHE A 76 -12.13 13.64 7.48
C PHE A 76 -11.53 14.96 7.99
N SER A 77 -12.02 15.51 9.10
CA SER A 77 -11.42 16.68 9.75
C SER A 77 -9.98 16.41 10.17
N THR A 78 -9.77 15.36 10.96
CA THR A 78 -8.44 14.99 11.45
C THR A 78 -7.57 14.51 10.30
N PHE A 79 -8.16 13.73 9.37
CA PHE A 79 -7.50 13.25 8.15
C PHE A 79 -6.74 14.35 7.39
N TYR A 80 -7.42 15.45 7.03
CA TYR A 80 -6.79 16.54 6.28
C TYR A 80 -5.74 17.28 7.11
N GLY A 81 -5.93 17.39 8.42
CA GLY A 81 -4.93 17.91 9.35
C GLY A 81 -3.64 17.09 9.32
N ARG A 82 -3.75 15.76 9.45
CA ARG A 82 -2.60 14.83 9.43
C ARG A 82 -1.88 14.86 8.09
N LEU A 83 -2.59 14.83 6.97
CA LEU A 83 -1.98 14.90 5.64
C LEU A 83 -1.26 16.23 5.38
N LYS A 84 -1.83 17.35 5.84
CA LYS A 84 -1.18 18.66 5.72
C LYS A 84 0.14 18.69 6.47
N CYS A 85 0.18 18.20 7.71
CA CYS A 85 1.41 18.11 8.50
C CYS A 85 2.45 17.22 7.83
N ALA A 86 2.06 16.02 7.36
CA ALA A 86 2.96 15.10 6.66
C ALA A 86 3.55 15.75 5.39
N ARG A 87 2.71 16.42 4.61
CA ARG A 87 3.14 17.12 3.38
C ARG A 87 4.17 18.21 3.67
N ILE A 88 3.95 19.02 4.69
CA ILE A 88 4.89 20.11 5.04
C ILE A 88 6.26 19.52 5.36
N LYS A 89 6.33 18.47 6.18
CA LYS A 89 7.59 17.81 6.53
C LYS A 89 8.29 17.22 5.31
N GLU A 90 7.57 16.52 4.45
CA GLU A 90 8.17 15.94 3.24
C GLU A 90 8.63 17.02 2.24
N VAL A 91 7.95 18.16 2.16
CA VAL A 91 8.45 19.30 1.36
C VAL A 91 9.72 19.90 1.99
N GLU A 92 9.79 20.02 3.31
CA GLU A 92 11.01 20.48 4.00
C GLU A 92 12.19 19.54 3.76
N GLU A 93 11.97 18.22 3.81
CA GLU A 93 13.00 17.22 3.47
C GLU A 93 13.42 17.31 1.99
N LEU A 94 12.47 17.57 1.08
CA LEU A 94 12.78 17.76 -0.34
C LEU A 94 13.70 18.97 -0.56
N LEU A 95 13.49 20.06 0.20
CA LEU A 95 14.30 21.28 0.14
C LEU A 95 15.71 21.09 0.72
N LYS A 96 15.90 20.14 1.64
CA LYS A 96 17.22 19.78 2.18
C LYS A 96 18.01 18.86 1.24
N GLY A 97 17.33 18.20 0.31
CA GLY A 97 17.94 17.25 -0.63
C GLY A 97 18.96 17.91 -1.55
N SER A 98 20.08 17.21 -1.80
CA SER A 98 21.08 17.64 -2.78
C SER A 98 20.56 17.46 -4.20
N LEU A 99 20.79 18.45 -5.07
CA LEU A 99 20.54 18.37 -6.51
C LEU A 99 21.66 17.63 -7.26
N GLU A 100 22.69 17.15 -6.57
CA GLU A 100 23.80 16.40 -7.18
C GLU A 100 23.35 15.05 -7.74
N SER A 101 22.24 14.50 -7.23
CA SER A 101 21.62 13.29 -7.78
C SER A 101 20.09 13.39 -7.72
N VAL A 102 19.43 13.10 -8.84
CA VAL A 102 17.96 12.97 -8.87
C VAL A 102 17.51 11.80 -7.98
N TYR A 103 18.34 10.75 -7.87
CA TYR A 103 18.02 9.57 -7.07
C TYR A 103 17.92 9.87 -5.56
N SER A 104 18.63 10.88 -5.04
CA SER A 104 18.48 11.26 -3.62
C SER A 104 17.13 11.93 -3.32
N LEU A 105 16.42 12.44 -4.34
CA LEU A 105 15.10 13.06 -4.18
C LEU A 105 13.94 12.08 -4.36
N LEU A 106 14.19 10.94 -5.01
CA LEU A 106 13.14 9.96 -5.34
C LEU A 106 12.35 9.46 -4.11
N PRO A 107 12.97 9.16 -2.95
CA PRO A 107 12.21 8.73 -1.77
C PRO A 107 11.19 9.79 -1.33
N THR A 108 11.59 11.04 -1.23
CA THR A 108 10.72 12.15 -0.82
C THR A 108 9.63 12.44 -1.85
N LEU A 109 9.96 12.39 -3.15
CA LEU A 109 8.97 12.51 -4.22
C LEU A 109 7.95 11.38 -4.19
N CYS A 110 8.39 10.14 -3.92
CA CYS A 110 7.50 9.00 -3.75
C CYS A 110 6.55 9.22 -2.59
N ARG A 111 7.06 9.69 -1.45
CA ARG A 111 6.26 9.97 -0.25
C ARG A 111 5.22 11.05 -0.49
N LEU A 112 5.58 12.12 -1.20
CA LEU A 112 4.66 13.19 -1.62
C LEU A 112 3.59 12.66 -2.57
N GLN A 113 3.94 11.78 -3.51
CA GLN A 113 2.98 11.13 -4.41
C GLN A 113 1.98 10.27 -3.62
N THR A 114 2.45 9.46 -2.67
CA THR A 114 1.61 8.65 -1.76
C THR A 114 0.67 9.53 -0.93
N ILE A 115 1.14 10.68 -0.42
CA ILE A 115 0.29 11.66 0.28
C ILE A 115 -0.79 12.23 -0.65
N GLY A 116 -0.44 12.59 -1.88
CA GLY A 116 -1.39 13.12 -2.86
C GLY A 116 -2.44 12.10 -3.30
N GLU A 117 -2.06 10.84 -3.40
CA GLU A 117 -2.99 9.72 -3.64
C GLU A 117 -4.02 9.60 -2.51
N LEU A 118 -3.55 9.61 -1.27
CA LEU A 118 -4.42 9.50 -0.10
C LEU A 118 -5.35 10.72 0.03
N GLU A 119 -4.82 11.95 -0.17
CA GLU A 119 -5.64 13.16 -0.12
C GLU A 119 -6.78 13.13 -1.13
N TYR A 120 -6.51 12.65 -2.36
CA TYR A 120 -7.53 12.55 -3.40
C TYR A 120 -8.65 11.57 -3.03
N VAL A 121 -8.29 10.44 -2.41
CA VAL A 121 -9.28 9.50 -1.87
C VAL A 121 -10.12 10.18 -0.81
N GLY A 122 -9.50 10.91 0.12
CA GLY A 122 -10.23 11.72 1.10
C GLY A 122 -11.22 12.68 0.44
N GLN A 123 -10.81 13.40 -0.61
CA GLN A 123 -11.68 14.34 -1.33
C GLN A 123 -12.88 13.68 -2.02
N LEU A 124 -12.66 12.48 -2.58
CA LEU A 124 -13.73 11.72 -3.22
C LEU A 124 -14.75 11.24 -2.17
N PHE A 125 -14.29 10.63 -1.08
CA PHE A 125 -15.16 9.95 -0.11
C PHE A 125 -15.64 10.83 1.06
N SER A 126 -15.15 12.06 1.20
CA SER A 126 -15.69 13.03 2.18
C SER A 126 -17.03 13.63 1.74
N ARG A 127 -17.42 13.46 0.47
CA ARG A 127 -18.70 13.91 -0.09
C ARG A 127 -19.67 12.73 -0.14
N SER A 128 -20.98 13.02 -0.13
CA SER A 128 -22.05 12.00 -0.19
C SER A 128 -21.75 10.95 -1.27
N GLU A 129 -21.80 9.67 -0.88
CA GLU A 129 -21.37 8.57 -1.71
C GLU A 129 -22.21 8.47 -2.99
N THR A 130 -21.53 8.39 -4.13
CA THR A 130 -22.15 8.12 -5.42
C THR A 130 -21.34 7.06 -6.13
N ASN A 131 -22.01 6.17 -6.87
CA ASN A 131 -21.39 5.09 -7.64
C ASN A 131 -20.28 5.59 -8.61
N SER A 132 -20.23 6.90 -8.91
CA SER A 132 -19.22 7.52 -9.76
C SER A 132 -17.85 7.70 -9.07
N GLN A 133 -17.77 7.71 -7.73
CA GLN A 133 -16.52 7.96 -7.00
C GLN A 133 -15.47 6.86 -7.25
N LEU A 134 -15.86 5.59 -7.12
CA LEU A 134 -14.96 4.45 -7.35
C LEU A 134 -14.46 4.41 -8.80
N HIS A 135 -15.34 4.70 -9.76
CA HIS A 135 -14.96 4.78 -11.16
C HIS A 135 -13.94 5.90 -11.42
N ASN A 136 -14.17 7.09 -10.86
CA ASN A 136 -13.25 8.22 -10.98
C ASN A 136 -11.89 7.91 -10.32
N LEU A 137 -11.90 7.25 -9.16
CA LEU A 137 -10.68 6.80 -8.50
C LEU A 137 -9.88 5.85 -9.38
N HIS A 138 -10.55 4.82 -9.90
CA HIS A 138 -9.93 3.82 -10.76
C HIS A 138 -9.31 4.45 -12.01
N LEU A 139 -10.05 5.32 -12.70
CA LEU A 139 -9.55 6.03 -13.88
C LEU A 139 -8.33 6.91 -13.59
N LYS A 140 -8.33 7.61 -12.44
CA LYS A 140 -7.17 8.41 -12.03
C LYS A 140 -5.95 7.53 -11.80
N TRP A 141 -6.12 6.43 -11.07
CA TRP A 141 -5.03 5.50 -10.79
C TRP A 141 -4.46 4.85 -12.04
N GLN A 142 -5.32 4.45 -13.00
CA GLN A 142 -4.87 3.94 -14.29
C GLN A 142 -4.02 4.96 -15.05
N LYS A 143 -4.47 6.22 -15.15
CA LYS A 143 -3.70 7.29 -15.80
C LYS A 143 -2.35 7.53 -15.11
N GLN A 144 -2.33 7.52 -13.79
CA GLN A 144 -1.09 7.70 -13.05
C GLN A 144 -0.15 6.48 -13.20
N SER A 145 -0.67 5.25 -13.21
CA SER A 145 0.14 4.06 -13.48
C SER A 145 0.78 4.11 -14.86
N GLN A 146 0.07 4.59 -15.88
CA GLN A 146 0.62 4.79 -17.22
C GLN A 146 1.79 5.79 -17.23
N LEU A 147 1.71 6.88 -16.45
CA LEU A 147 2.81 7.83 -16.31
C LEU A 147 4.04 7.24 -15.60
N LEU A 148 3.82 6.22 -14.76
CA LEU A 148 4.87 5.57 -13.97
C LEU A 148 5.41 4.29 -14.61
N GLN A 149 4.92 3.88 -15.79
CA GLN A 149 5.22 2.57 -16.38
C GLN A 149 6.73 2.29 -16.54
N ASP A 150 7.53 3.34 -16.80
CA ASP A 150 8.98 3.26 -17.03
C ASP A 150 9.78 3.59 -15.75
N SER A 151 9.11 3.77 -14.61
CA SER A 151 9.76 4.05 -13.32
C SER A 151 10.24 2.77 -12.64
N ASP A 152 11.32 2.89 -11.87
CA ASP A 152 11.82 1.77 -11.06
C ASP A 152 10.76 1.24 -10.09
N PHE A 153 10.75 -0.07 -9.90
CA PHE A 153 9.79 -0.72 -9.00
C PHE A 153 9.88 -0.21 -7.56
N ALA A 154 11.07 0.21 -7.10
CA ALA A 154 11.24 0.82 -5.78
C ALA A 154 10.41 2.10 -5.57
N PHE A 155 10.07 2.81 -6.67
CA PHE A 155 9.17 3.96 -6.65
C PHE A 155 7.70 3.55 -6.80
N GLN A 156 7.42 2.55 -7.64
CA GLN A 156 6.06 2.09 -7.89
C GLN A 156 5.46 1.32 -6.68
N GLU A 157 6.27 0.50 -6.02
CA GLU A 157 5.82 -0.42 -4.96
C GLU A 157 5.13 0.29 -3.80
N PRO A 158 5.65 1.40 -3.23
CA PRO A 158 4.98 2.09 -2.13
C PRO A 158 3.59 2.64 -2.52
N ILE A 159 3.44 3.09 -3.76
CA ILE A 159 2.15 3.57 -4.30
C ILE A 159 1.19 2.39 -4.44
N MET A 160 1.66 1.26 -4.99
CA MET A 160 0.83 0.05 -5.14
C MET A 160 0.40 -0.53 -3.78
N ALA A 161 1.28 -0.52 -2.78
CA ALA A 161 0.96 -0.93 -1.43
C ALA A 161 -0.11 -0.04 -0.79
N LEU A 162 0.02 1.29 -0.92
CA LEU A 162 -1.00 2.24 -0.44
C LEU A 162 -2.37 1.96 -1.07
N ARG A 163 -2.43 1.85 -2.41
CA ARG A 163 -3.67 1.59 -3.15
C ARG A 163 -4.33 0.28 -2.70
N THR A 164 -3.54 -0.76 -2.45
CA THR A 164 -4.02 -2.03 -1.90
C THR A 164 -4.71 -1.84 -0.56
N VAL A 165 -4.08 -1.10 0.36
CA VAL A 165 -4.65 -0.81 1.68
C VAL A 165 -5.92 0.02 1.57
N ILE A 166 -5.94 1.05 0.74
CA ILE A 166 -7.13 1.88 0.49
C ILE A 166 -8.29 1.04 -0.04
N LEU A 167 -8.07 0.22 -1.07
CA LEU A 167 -9.11 -0.64 -1.64
C LEU A 167 -9.65 -1.64 -0.61
N LYS A 168 -8.80 -2.18 0.26
CA LYS A 168 -9.23 -3.07 1.35
C LYS A 168 -10.01 -2.33 2.44
N LEU A 169 -9.66 -1.09 2.76
CA LEU A 169 -10.43 -0.27 3.70
C LEU A 169 -11.83 0.07 3.15
N LEU A 170 -11.92 0.44 1.87
CA LEU A 170 -13.20 0.63 1.17
C LEU A 170 -13.99 -0.70 1.16
N LEU A 171 -13.28 -1.79 0.87
CA LEU A 171 -13.59 -3.20 1.14
C LEU A 171 -14.42 -3.43 2.41
N GLU A 172 -13.78 -3.13 3.52
CA GLU A 172 -14.25 -3.40 4.88
C GLU A 172 -15.50 -2.59 5.24
N LYS A 173 -15.59 -1.33 4.76
CA LYS A 173 -16.67 -0.41 5.12
C LYS A 173 -17.87 -0.41 4.18
N GLU A 174 -17.77 -1.06 3.02
CA GLU A 174 -18.85 -1.11 2.03
C GLU A 174 -19.89 -2.19 2.39
N ASN A 175 -21.16 -1.80 2.45
CA ASN A 175 -22.27 -2.70 2.77
C ASN A 175 -23.05 -3.14 1.51
N GLU A 176 -23.03 -2.34 0.44
CA GLU A 176 -23.78 -2.65 -0.77
C GLU A 176 -23.07 -3.74 -1.59
N ASN A 177 -23.71 -4.90 -1.78
CA ASN A 177 -23.12 -6.03 -2.49
C ASN A 177 -22.62 -5.68 -3.90
N ALA A 178 -23.36 -4.86 -4.65
CA ALA A 178 -22.94 -4.44 -5.99
C ALA A 178 -21.63 -3.61 -5.97
N GLN A 179 -21.49 -2.72 -4.99
CA GLN A 179 -20.27 -1.94 -4.79
C GLN A 179 -19.12 -2.79 -4.28
N ARG A 180 -19.38 -3.72 -3.34
CA ARG A 180 -18.37 -4.69 -2.89
C ARG A 180 -17.79 -5.48 -4.04
N GLU A 181 -18.62 -5.96 -4.96
CA GLU A 181 -18.16 -6.67 -6.16
C GLU A 181 -17.38 -5.75 -7.12
N CYS A 182 -17.78 -4.49 -7.26
CA CYS A 182 -17.02 -3.49 -8.01
C CYS A 182 -15.62 -3.28 -7.42
N ILE A 183 -15.51 -3.08 -6.10
CA ILE A 183 -14.24 -2.91 -5.39
C ILE A 183 -13.38 -4.17 -5.53
N LYS A 184 -13.96 -5.37 -5.41
CA LYS A 184 -13.22 -6.64 -5.61
C LYS A 184 -12.65 -6.78 -7.02
N ASN A 185 -13.40 -6.37 -8.06
CA ASN A 185 -12.90 -6.39 -9.43
C ASN A 185 -11.69 -5.44 -9.58
N ILE A 186 -11.81 -4.20 -9.11
CA ILE A 186 -10.72 -3.21 -9.12
C ILE A 186 -9.51 -3.73 -8.33
N LEU A 187 -9.74 -4.30 -7.15
CA LEU A 187 -8.67 -4.88 -6.33
C LEU A 187 -7.99 -6.07 -7.02
N THR A 188 -8.75 -6.90 -7.74
CA THR A 188 -8.20 -8.02 -8.50
C THR A 188 -7.30 -7.52 -9.62
N GLU A 189 -7.76 -6.58 -10.44
CA GLU A 189 -6.97 -5.96 -11.51
C GLU A 189 -5.69 -5.30 -10.95
N HIS A 190 -5.83 -4.54 -9.85
CA HIS A 190 -4.72 -3.89 -9.17
C HIS A 190 -3.66 -4.87 -8.63
N LEU A 191 -4.09 -5.98 -8.00
CA LEU A 191 -3.17 -7.00 -7.46
C LEU A 191 -2.48 -7.80 -8.57
N VAL A 192 -3.16 -8.05 -9.70
CA VAL A 192 -2.52 -8.67 -10.88
C VAL A 192 -1.42 -7.75 -11.42
N GLU A 193 -1.68 -6.45 -11.51
CA GLU A 193 -0.66 -5.50 -11.96
C GLU A 193 0.50 -5.40 -10.95
N LEU A 194 0.22 -5.37 -9.64
CA LEU A 194 1.26 -5.44 -8.61
C LEU A 194 2.13 -6.69 -8.77
N SER A 195 1.51 -7.85 -9.02
CA SER A 195 2.23 -9.11 -9.27
C SER A 195 3.16 -8.99 -10.46
N ARG A 196 2.64 -8.47 -11.59
CA ARG A 196 3.39 -8.28 -12.83
C ARG A 196 4.60 -7.37 -12.63
N LEU A 197 4.40 -6.19 -12.05
CA LEU A 197 5.47 -5.22 -11.78
C LEU A 197 6.54 -5.80 -10.85
N ALA A 198 6.12 -6.46 -9.76
CA ALA A 198 7.03 -7.09 -8.82
C ALA A 198 7.83 -8.24 -9.46
N ARG A 199 7.20 -9.04 -10.31
CA ARG A 199 7.86 -10.13 -11.04
C ARG A 199 8.86 -9.60 -12.04
N MET A 200 8.51 -8.54 -12.79
CA MET A 200 9.44 -7.86 -13.71
C MET A 200 10.64 -7.25 -12.97
N ALA A 201 10.46 -6.84 -11.72
CA ALA A 201 11.53 -6.40 -10.84
C ALA A 201 12.34 -7.54 -10.19
N ASN A 202 12.13 -8.80 -10.60
CA ASN A 202 12.74 -10.00 -10.02
C ASN A 202 12.44 -10.22 -8.52
N ASN A 203 11.32 -9.68 -8.01
CA ASN A 203 10.85 -9.99 -6.67
C ASN A 203 10.17 -11.37 -6.68
N SER A 204 10.67 -12.30 -5.87
CA SER A 204 10.15 -13.68 -5.85
C SER A 204 8.98 -13.91 -4.91
N GLN A 205 8.66 -12.95 -4.03
CA GLN A 205 7.71 -13.15 -2.92
C GLN A 205 6.43 -12.35 -3.11
N LEU A 206 6.58 -11.07 -3.46
CA LEU A 206 5.45 -10.15 -3.59
C LEU A 206 4.45 -10.56 -4.68
N PRO A 207 4.86 -11.10 -5.86
CA PRO A 207 3.91 -11.62 -6.84
C PRO A 207 3.06 -12.76 -6.30
N GLU A 208 3.68 -13.72 -5.60
CA GLU A 208 2.99 -14.87 -5.01
C GLU A 208 1.97 -14.41 -3.96
N ARG A 209 2.36 -13.47 -3.09
CA ARG A 209 1.44 -12.87 -2.11
C ARG A 209 0.26 -12.18 -2.80
N ALA A 210 0.50 -11.37 -3.83
CA ALA A 210 -0.56 -10.67 -4.54
C ALA A 210 -1.56 -11.66 -5.19
N ILE A 211 -1.07 -12.73 -5.81
CA ILE A 211 -1.92 -13.77 -6.39
C ILE A 211 -2.67 -14.57 -5.32
N TYR A 212 -2.02 -14.87 -4.19
CA TYR A 212 -2.70 -15.49 -3.05
C TYR A 212 -3.88 -14.62 -2.57
N GLU A 213 -3.70 -13.30 -2.46
CA GLU A 213 -4.75 -12.37 -2.10
C GLU A 213 -5.87 -12.33 -3.16
N VAL A 214 -5.55 -12.31 -4.45
CA VAL A 214 -6.56 -12.38 -5.54
C VAL A 214 -7.48 -13.58 -5.35
N LYS A 215 -6.92 -14.76 -5.05
CA LYS A 215 -7.70 -15.99 -4.84
C LYS A 215 -8.71 -15.89 -3.69
N GLN A 216 -8.45 -15.06 -2.68
CA GLN A 216 -9.39 -14.85 -1.57
C GLN A 216 -10.62 -14.02 -1.98
N TYR A 217 -10.47 -13.15 -2.98
CA TYR A 217 -11.53 -12.24 -3.43
C TYR A 217 -12.23 -12.71 -4.70
N SER A 218 -11.53 -13.44 -5.57
CA SER A 218 -12.07 -13.95 -6.83
C SER A 218 -12.97 -15.16 -6.56
N LEU A 219 -14.29 -14.95 -6.57
CA LEU A 219 -15.23 -16.07 -6.76
C LEU A 219 -14.98 -16.67 -8.15
N THR A 220 -14.97 -17.99 -8.25
CA THR A 220 -14.75 -18.77 -9.48
C THR A 220 -15.65 -18.30 -10.63
N ARG A 221 -15.19 -17.32 -11.40
CA ARG A 221 -15.72 -17.03 -12.73
C ARG A 221 -15.22 -18.15 -13.65
N HIS A 222 -16.15 -18.79 -14.33
CA HIS A 222 -15.84 -19.86 -15.27
C HIS A 222 -15.05 -19.25 -16.45
N GLY A 223 -13.80 -19.71 -16.66
CA GLY A 223 -12.92 -19.23 -17.73
C GLY A 223 -11.45 -19.08 -17.33
N VAL A 224 -10.60 -18.84 -18.34
CA VAL A 224 -9.21 -18.38 -18.16
C VAL A 224 -9.28 -16.90 -17.85
N SER A 225 -9.12 -16.55 -16.58
CA SER A 225 -9.04 -15.17 -16.11
C SER A 225 -7.59 -14.66 -16.21
N GLU A 226 -7.41 -13.36 -16.48
CA GLU A 226 -6.08 -12.73 -16.60
C GLU A 226 -5.18 -13.03 -15.40
N TRP A 227 -5.76 -13.11 -14.19
CA TRP A 227 -5.00 -13.44 -12.98
C TRP A 227 -4.44 -14.87 -12.95
N LYS A 228 -5.08 -15.85 -13.60
CA LYS A 228 -4.55 -17.23 -13.69
C LYS A 228 -3.33 -17.29 -14.61
N LEU A 229 -3.34 -16.48 -15.67
CA LEU A 229 -2.16 -16.35 -16.54
C LEU A 229 -0.99 -15.76 -15.75
N GLU A 230 -1.23 -14.69 -14.98
CA GLU A 230 -0.18 -14.13 -14.12
C GLU A 230 0.26 -15.15 -13.04
N GLU A 231 -0.65 -15.92 -12.45
CA GLU A 231 -0.30 -17.01 -11.52
C GLU A 231 0.68 -18.02 -12.14
N ALA A 232 0.38 -18.51 -13.35
CA ALA A 232 1.28 -19.41 -14.08
C ALA A 232 2.65 -18.75 -14.34
N GLN A 233 2.67 -17.46 -14.69
CA GLN A 233 3.91 -16.70 -14.89
C GLN A 233 4.73 -16.52 -13.60
N VAL A 234 4.08 -16.39 -12.44
CA VAL A 234 4.76 -16.34 -11.14
C VAL A 234 5.47 -17.67 -10.85
N PHE A 235 4.79 -18.81 -11.02
CA PHE A 235 5.42 -20.13 -10.86
C PHE A 235 6.54 -20.37 -11.86
N TRP A 236 6.35 -19.94 -13.11
CA TRP A 236 7.38 -20.02 -14.14
C TRP A 236 8.64 -19.25 -13.75
N ALA A 237 8.50 -18.00 -13.28
CA ALA A 237 9.62 -17.18 -12.84
C ALA A 237 10.41 -17.81 -11.68
N LYS A 238 9.75 -18.63 -10.84
CA LYS A 238 10.37 -19.39 -9.74
C LYS A 238 11.02 -20.69 -10.18
N LYS A 239 10.98 -21.04 -11.48
CA LYS A 239 11.44 -22.33 -12.03
C LYS A 239 10.61 -23.53 -11.54
N GLU A 240 9.35 -23.30 -11.17
CA GLU A 240 8.36 -24.32 -10.80
C GLU A 240 7.45 -24.64 -12.01
N GLU A 241 8.05 -25.01 -13.14
CA GLU A 241 7.39 -25.11 -14.45
C GLU A 241 6.22 -26.10 -14.48
N SER A 242 6.31 -27.21 -13.73
CA SER A 242 5.23 -28.20 -13.64
C SER A 242 3.96 -27.61 -13.03
N LEU A 243 4.08 -26.73 -12.03
CA LEU A 243 2.93 -26.04 -11.44
C LEU A 243 2.36 -25.01 -12.41
N ALA A 244 3.22 -24.25 -13.09
CA ALA A 244 2.79 -23.28 -14.09
C ALA A 244 1.97 -23.93 -15.22
N LEU A 245 2.43 -25.06 -15.76
CA LEU A 245 1.76 -25.79 -16.83
C LEU A 245 0.42 -26.40 -16.40
N ASN A 246 0.25 -26.73 -15.11
CA ASN A 246 -1.01 -27.28 -14.59
C ASN A 246 -2.11 -26.21 -14.42
N ILE A 247 -1.75 -24.92 -14.41
CA ILE A 247 -2.70 -23.81 -14.24
C ILE A 247 -3.32 -23.37 -15.58
N LEU A 248 -2.60 -23.60 -16.69
CA LEU A 248 -3.00 -23.28 -18.07
C LEU A 248 -3.87 -24.39 -18.67
#